data_AF-A0A497P9N6-F1
#
_entry.id   AF-A0A497P9N6-F1
#
_cell.length_a   1.000
_cell.length_b   1.000
_cell.length_c   1.000
_cell.angle_alpha   90.00
_cell.angle_beta   90.00
_cell.angle_gamma   90.00
#
_symmetry.space_group_name_H-M   'P 1'
#
loop_
_entity.id
_entity.type
_entity.pdbx_description
1 polymer ?
#
loop_
_entity_poly.entity_id
_entity_poly.type
_entity_poly.pdbx_seq_one_letter_code
_entity_poly.pdbx_strand_id
1 'polypeptide(L)'
;MDNNPPPSHQQAEGHHIAQAQGAGAIATVITNIFRGSTAEQRALRNRQAMLQLVRNTWIKGVLEQSLHGAAMIELGLEERAEAVERPWDMVVQTPDQPKRPLPPGAKIADVFDEMNRALLVLGEPGSGKTTMLLELARDTIARAEQDPIQPIPVVFNLSSWAEKRQPLVEWLVEELNTKYHIPKKIAHLWVENDELLLLLDGLDEIRAEHREACVEAINDFRQEHGLAPIVVCSRIVEYEALTTRLKFEGAVLLQPLTPQQVEEYLAEAESEFSVVREALQHDTALQELTQSPLMLSIIALVCRDVSLDEFTSRESFEGRRGHLFRIYVKQMFKRRGIKQPYTPEQTINWLSWIANKLLQYSQIEFLIEKVDPSWLTSKTQQWVYEASANLIVALLVGLPIGIAGELACRQFWRNIAPVFGPSVGIAFALTACLAGRRVFGLAGGMIVGLVFGVTFGLALA
;
A
#
# COMPACT_ATOMS: atom_id res chain seq x y z
N MET A 1 27.98 -43.25 -81.95
CA MET A 1 28.96 -42.79 -80.94
C MET A 1 28.19 -41.93 -79.95
N ASP A 2 28.21 -42.40 -78.70
CA ASP A 2 27.76 -41.82 -77.44
C ASP A 2 26.33 -41.26 -77.30
N ASN A 3 25.46 -42.07 -76.70
CA ASN A 3 24.34 -41.62 -75.89
C ASN A 3 24.24 -42.52 -74.65
N ASN A 4 24.54 -41.94 -73.48
CA ASN A 4 24.59 -42.61 -72.19
C ASN A 4 23.18 -42.72 -71.56
N PRO A 5 22.80 -43.84 -70.91
CA PRO A 5 21.49 -44.01 -70.25
C PRO A 5 21.51 -43.52 -68.78
N PRO A 6 20.32 -43.32 -68.13
CA PRO A 6 20.22 -42.80 -66.78
C PRO A 6 20.49 -43.87 -65.70
N PRO A 7 20.86 -43.49 -64.46
CA PRO A 7 21.15 -44.44 -63.40
C PRO A 7 19.89 -44.96 -62.70
N SER A 8 19.98 -46.23 -62.29
CA SER A 8 18.97 -47.07 -61.67
C SER A 8 18.86 -46.89 -60.14
N HIS A 9 17.64 -47.10 -59.64
CA HIS A 9 17.22 -47.20 -58.25
C HIS A 9 17.91 -48.35 -57.50
N GLN A 10 18.70 -48.08 -56.45
CA GLN A 10 18.93 -49.04 -55.34
C GLN A 10 19.71 -48.51 -54.10
N GLN A 11 19.59 -47.23 -53.71
CA GLN A 11 20.26 -46.70 -52.50
C GLN A 11 19.36 -45.92 -51.51
N ALA A 12 18.03 -46.00 -51.63
CA ALA A 12 17.10 -45.19 -50.83
C ALA A 12 16.33 -45.95 -49.72
N GLU A 13 16.63 -47.22 -49.42
CA GLU A 13 15.83 -48.00 -48.45
C GLU A 13 16.52 -48.29 -47.10
N GLY A 14 17.78 -47.87 -46.90
CA GLY A 14 18.53 -48.14 -45.66
C GLY A 14 18.45 -47.06 -44.56
N HIS A 15 17.91 -45.86 -44.86
CA HIS A 15 17.97 -44.72 -43.94
C HIS A 15 16.63 -44.33 -43.28
N HIS A 16 15.52 -44.95 -43.70
CA HIS A 16 14.18 -44.54 -43.23
C HIS A 16 13.60 -45.39 -42.09
N ILE A 17 14.23 -46.50 -41.69
CA ILE A 17 13.68 -47.37 -40.62
C ILE A 17 14.33 -47.13 -39.24
N ALA A 18 15.49 -46.45 -39.17
CA ALA A 18 16.13 -46.13 -37.88
C ALA A 18 15.70 -44.79 -37.25
N GLN A 19 15.00 -43.92 -37.98
CA GLN A 19 14.53 -42.62 -37.45
C GLN A 19 13.09 -42.63 -36.94
N ALA A 20 12.32 -43.71 -37.16
CA ALA A 20 10.91 -43.77 -36.78
C ALA A 20 10.65 -44.19 -35.32
N GLN A 21 11.64 -44.72 -34.59
CA GLN A 21 11.47 -45.17 -33.20
C GLN A 21 12.02 -44.20 -32.14
N GLY A 22 12.82 -43.20 -32.51
CA GLY A 22 13.31 -42.14 -31.59
C GLY A 22 12.39 -40.93 -31.48
N ALA A 23 11.59 -40.64 -32.52
CA ALA A 23 10.72 -39.48 -32.56
C ALA A 23 9.46 -39.63 -31.68
N GLY A 24 8.96 -40.86 -31.49
CA GLY A 24 7.80 -41.12 -30.62
C GLY A 24 8.10 -40.99 -29.12
N ALA A 25 9.30 -41.36 -28.68
CA ALA A 25 9.71 -41.23 -27.28
C ALA A 25 10.04 -39.76 -26.91
N ILE A 26 10.69 -39.02 -27.82
CA ILE A 26 11.00 -37.59 -27.60
C ILE A 26 9.73 -36.74 -27.74
N ALA A 27 8.81 -37.07 -28.65
CA ALA A 27 7.50 -36.41 -28.69
C ALA A 27 6.70 -36.68 -27.41
N THR A 28 6.77 -37.87 -26.81
CA THR A 28 6.07 -38.14 -25.55
C THR A 28 6.69 -37.38 -24.37
N VAL A 29 8.01 -37.17 -24.35
CA VAL A 29 8.68 -36.35 -23.32
C VAL A 29 8.42 -34.85 -23.53
N ILE A 30 8.41 -34.35 -24.77
CA ILE A 30 8.12 -32.94 -25.06
C ILE A 30 6.63 -32.62 -24.88
N THR A 31 5.72 -33.57 -25.13
CA THR A 31 4.28 -33.37 -24.90
C THR A 31 3.88 -33.52 -23.42
N ASN A 32 4.69 -34.21 -22.61
CA ASN A 32 4.48 -34.28 -21.16
C ASN A 32 5.00 -33.05 -20.39
N ILE A 33 5.83 -32.19 -21.01
CA ILE A 33 6.33 -30.94 -20.41
C ILE A 33 5.31 -29.79 -20.57
N PHE A 34 4.36 -29.88 -21.52
CA PHE A 34 3.40 -28.81 -21.85
C PHE A 34 1.98 -29.00 -21.27
N ARG A 35 1.83 -29.76 -20.18
CA ARG A 35 0.53 -29.90 -19.49
C ARG A 35 0.65 -29.70 -17.98
N GLY A 36 1.20 -28.57 -17.56
CA GLY A 36 0.75 -28.02 -16.28
C GLY A 36 -0.75 -27.74 -16.38
N SER A 37 -1.52 -28.10 -15.34
CA SER A 37 -2.95 -27.81 -15.32
C SER A 37 -3.20 -26.31 -15.56
N THR A 38 -4.34 -25.93 -16.15
CA THR A 38 -4.70 -24.50 -16.30
C THR A 38 -4.61 -23.73 -14.97
N ALA A 39 -4.75 -24.44 -13.86
CA ALA A 39 -4.55 -23.94 -12.50
C ALA A 39 -3.08 -23.63 -12.18
N GLU A 40 -2.12 -24.52 -12.49
CA GLU A 40 -0.68 -24.28 -12.29
C GLU A 40 -0.18 -23.10 -13.12
N GLN A 41 -0.58 -23.02 -14.39
CA GLN A 41 -0.23 -21.87 -15.25
C GLN A 41 -0.78 -20.56 -14.68
N ARG A 42 -2.01 -20.59 -14.14
CA ARG A 42 -2.62 -19.44 -13.50
C ARG A 42 -1.90 -19.07 -12.20
N ALA A 43 -1.49 -20.05 -11.40
CA ALA A 43 -0.73 -19.83 -10.18
C ALA A 43 0.63 -19.18 -10.47
N LEU A 44 1.38 -19.70 -11.45
CA LEU A 44 2.66 -19.12 -11.88
C LEU A 44 2.48 -17.69 -12.38
N ARG A 45 1.42 -17.42 -13.17
CA ARG A 45 1.10 -16.07 -13.66
C ARG A 45 0.78 -15.11 -12.50
N ASN A 46 -0.04 -15.52 -11.54
CA ASN A 46 -0.38 -14.70 -10.37
C ASN A 46 0.86 -14.39 -9.55
N ARG A 47 1.73 -15.38 -9.35
CA ARG A 47 3.02 -15.25 -8.67
C ARG A 47 3.93 -14.25 -9.36
N GLN A 48 4.15 -14.38 -10.67
CA GLN A 48 4.96 -13.44 -11.45
C GLN A 48 4.40 -12.01 -11.40
N ALA A 49 3.07 -11.87 -11.48
CA ALA A 49 2.41 -10.57 -11.34
C ALA A 49 2.67 -9.96 -9.96
N MET A 50 2.63 -10.75 -8.89
CA MET A 50 2.92 -10.28 -7.55
C MET A 50 4.38 -9.86 -7.38
N LEU A 51 5.35 -10.65 -7.87
CA LEU A 51 6.77 -10.29 -7.85
C LEU A 51 7.03 -8.97 -8.57
N GLN A 52 6.44 -8.77 -9.75
CA GLN A 52 6.56 -7.54 -10.50
C GLN A 52 5.89 -6.35 -9.78
N LEU A 53 4.74 -6.59 -9.14
CA LEU A 53 4.02 -5.57 -8.37
C LEU A 53 4.86 -5.09 -7.18
N VAL A 54 5.42 -6.02 -6.40
CA VAL A 54 6.29 -5.68 -5.25
C VAL A 54 7.56 -4.98 -5.73
N ARG A 55 8.20 -5.48 -6.79
CA ARG A 55 9.38 -4.84 -7.40
C ARG A 55 9.11 -3.39 -7.83
N ASN A 56 8.00 -3.15 -8.54
CA ASN A 56 7.68 -1.81 -9.01
C ASN A 56 7.26 -0.88 -7.87
N THR A 57 6.49 -1.37 -6.90
CA THR A 57 5.97 -0.56 -5.79
C THR A 57 7.07 -0.20 -4.80
N TRP A 58 7.85 -1.18 -4.35
CA TRP A 58 8.77 -0.99 -3.24
C TRP A 58 10.22 -0.80 -3.68
N ILE A 59 10.69 -1.50 -4.71
CA ILE A 59 12.08 -1.34 -5.14
C ILE A 59 12.20 -0.07 -5.98
N LYS A 60 11.48 0.00 -7.11
CA LYS A 60 11.53 1.17 -8.00
C LYS A 60 10.83 2.40 -7.43
N GLY A 61 9.74 2.19 -6.68
CA GLY A 61 8.92 3.26 -6.14
C GLY A 61 9.42 3.83 -4.81
N VAL A 62 10.16 3.04 -4.02
CA VAL A 62 10.59 3.46 -2.67
C VAL A 62 12.11 3.35 -2.49
N LEU A 63 12.73 2.19 -2.70
CA LEU A 63 14.17 2.00 -2.44
C LEU A 63 15.03 2.88 -3.37
N GLU A 64 14.83 2.78 -4.69
CA GLU A 64 15.59 3.54 -5.70
C GLU A 64 15.30 5.04 -5.63
N GLN A 65 14.08 5.42 -5.17
CA GLN A 65 13.67 6.82 -4.99
C GLN A 65 13.91 7.34 -3.56
N SER A 66 14.47 6.53 -2.68
CA SER A 66 14.71 6.88 -1.29
C SER A 66 15.65 8.08 -1.19
N LEU A 67 15.69 8.74 -0.03
CA LEU A 67 16.63 9.85 0.19
C LEU A 67 18.08 9.47 -0.09
N HIS A 68 18.45 8.22 0.23
CA HIS A 68 19.76 7.68 -0.06
C HIS A 68 19.99 7.54 -1.57
N GLY A 69 19.07 6.89 -2.30
CA GLY A 69 19.17 6.76 -3.76
C GLY A 69 19.13 8.11 -4.48
N ALA A 70 18.28 9.03 -4.02
CA ALA A 70 18.21 10.41 -4.46
C ALA A 70 19.53 11.17 -4.26
N ALA A 71 20.14 11.04 -3.07
CA ALA A 71 21.44 11.64 -2.78
C ALA A 71 22.50 11.09 -3.73
N MET A 72 22.59 9.77 -3.90
CA MET A 72 23.54 9.13 -4.82
C MET A 72 23.39 9.63 -6.26
N ILE A 73 22.16 9.63 -6.79
CA ILE A 73 21.85 10.10 -8.16
C ILE A 73 22.21 11.56 -8.33
N GLU A 74 21.82 12.41 -7.39
CA GLU A 74 22.11 13.84 -7.50
C GLU A 74 23.59 14.12 -7.40
N LEU A 75 24.33 13.38 -6.57
CA LEU A 75 25.78 13.49 -6.38
C LEU A 75 26.59 12.92 -7.56
N GLY A 76 25.92 12.41 -8.60
CA GLY A 76 26.60 11.79 -9.74
C GLY A 76 27.38 10.54 -9.33
N LEU A 77 27.07 9.97 -8.17
CA LEU A 77 27.69 8.76 -7.66
C LEU A 77 27.12 7.59 -8.43
N GLU A 78 27.97 6.84 -9.13
CA GLU A 78 27.57 5.60 -9.79
C GLU A 78 27.18 4.58 -8.71
N GLU A 79 25.95 4.04 -8.78
CA GLU A 79 25.52 2.94 -7.92
C GLU A 79 26.31 1.67 -8.30
N ARG A 80 27.50 1.51 -7.72
CA ARG A 80 28.29 0.29 -7.83
C ARG A 80 27.88 -0.64 -6.70
N ALA A 81 26.78 -1.37 -6.90
CA ALA A 81 26.24 -2.33 -5.94
C ALA A 81 27.25 -3.43 -5.49
N GLU A 82 28.36 -3.61 -6.22
CA GLU A 82 29.48 -4.49 -5.87
C GLU A 82 30.72 -3.77 -5.32
N ALA A 83 30.79 -2.43 -5.37
CA ALA A 83 31.91 -1.63 -4.86
C ALA A 83 31.59 -0.81 -3.61
N VAL A 84 30.30 -0.65 -3.27
CA VAL A 84 29.84 0.03 -2.06
C VAL A 84 29.61 -1.03 -0.97
N GLU A 85 30.48 -1.04 0.04
CA GLU A 85 30.20 -1.72 1.30
C GLU A 85 28.94 -1.10 1.90
N ARG A 86 27.98 -1.93 2.33
CA ARG A 86 26.74 -1.45 2.97
C ARG A 86 27.14 -0.53 4.13
N PRO A 87 26.62 0.70 4.20
CA PRO A 87 27.22 1.71 5.07
C PRO A 87 27.01 1.40 6.57
N TRP A 88 26.07 0.52 6.92
CA TRP A 88 25.77 0.15 8.30
C TRP A 88 26.43 -1.18 8.71
N ASP A 89 27.11 -1.14 9.86
CA ASP A 89 27.56 -2.34 10.54
C ASP A 89 26.38 -3.10 11.18
N MET A 90 26.50 -4.42 11.22
CA MET A 90 25.47 -5.30 11.76
C MET A 90 26.03 -6.16 12.89
N VAL A 91 25.26 -6.28 13.96
CA VAL A 91 25.54 -7.20 15.05
C VAL A 91 24.45 -8.26 15.09
N VAL A 92 24.84 -9.53 14.99
CA VAL A 92 23.92 -10.66 15.14
C VAL A 92 23.87 -11.08 16.60
N GLN A 93 22.66 -11.39 17.04
CA GLN A 93 22.36 -11.98 18.33
C GLN A 93 21.43 -13.18 18.11
N THR A 94 21.83 -14.35 18.60
CA THR A 94 20.95 -15.52 18.69
C THR A 94 20.66 -15.83 20.16
N PRO A 95 19.60 -16.60 20.49
CA PRO A 95 19.26 -16.92 21.87
C PRO A 95 20.43 -17.55 22.67
N ASP A 96 21.25 -18.37 22.00
CA ASP A 96 22.29 -19.19 22.64
C ASP A 96 23.72 -18.63 22.50
N GLN A 97 23.92 -17.51 21.80
CA GLN A 97 25.26 -16.95 21.54
C GLN A 97 25.36 -15.45 21.89
N PRO A 98 26.55 -14.99 22.33
CA PRO A 98 26.78 -13.58 22.55
C PRO A 98 26.68 -12.77 21.25
N LYS A 99 26.39 -11.48 21.40
CA LYS A 99 26.39 -10.51 20.30
C LYS A 99 27.71 -10.60 19.52
N ARG A 100 27.62 -10.86 18.21
CA ARG A 100 28.78 -10.98 17.33
C ARG A 100 28.68 -9.98 16.17
N PRO A 101 29.71 -9.16 15.92
CA PRO A 101 29.74 -8.31 14.73
C PRO A 101 29.83 -9.19 13.48
N LEU A 102 29.05 -8.85 12.47
CA LEU A 102 29.17 -9.44 11.14
C LEU A 102 30.35 -8.81 10.40
N PRO A 103 31.01 -9.56 9.49
CA PRO A 103 32.06 -8.99 8.68
C PRO A 103 31.52 -7.83 7.82
N PRO A 104 32.31 -6.77 7.61
CA PRO A 104 31.97 -5.70 6.66
C PRO A 104 31.56 -6.30 5.30
N GLY A 105 30.47 -5.79 4.72
CA GLY A 105 29.94 -6.27 3.44
C GLY A 105 29.08 -7.54 3.49
N ALA A 106 28.82 -8.13 4.67
CA ALA A 106 27.88 -9.25 4.80
C ALA A 106 26.51 -8.91 4.19
N LYS A 107 25.97 -9.81 3.35
CA LYS A 107 24.62 -9.61 2.78
C LYS A 107 23.57 -10.07 3.78
N ILE A 108 22.58 -9.22 4.01
CA ILE A 108 21.44 -9.54 4.88
C ILE A 108 20.69 -10.78 4.42
N ALA A 109 20.67 -11.06 3.11
CA ALA A 109 20.04 -12.26 2.57
C ALA A 109 20.73 -13.55 3.03
N ASP A 110 22.05 -13.53 3.19
CA ASP A 110 22.82 -14.68 3.65
C ASP A 110 22.59 -14.89 5.16
N VAL A 111 22.61 -13.80 5.94
CA VAL A 111 22.26 -13.82 7.37
C VAL A 111 20.84 -14.32 7.59
N PHE A 112 19.90 -13.88 6.75
CA PHE A 112 18.51 -14.32 6.80
C PHE A 112 18.38 -15.83 6.57
N ASP A 113 19.12 -16.38 5.61
CA ASP A 113 19.14 -17.83 5.35
C ASP A 113 19.78 -18.61 6.51
N GLU A 114 20.88 -18.10 7.09
CA GLU A 114 21.54 -18.69 8.26
C GLU A 114 20.64 -18.72 9.51
N MET A 115 19.72 -17.76 9.64
CA MET A 115 18.77 -17.63 10.76
C MET A 115 17.44 -18.35 10.50
N ASN A 116 17.45 -19.43 9.73
CA ASN A 116 16.25 -20.21 9.36
C ASN A 116 15.11 -19.35 8.81
N ARG A 117 15.44 -18.23 8.15
CA ARG A 117 14.47 -17.34 7.52
C ARG A 117 13.44 -16.74 8.49
N ALA A 118 13.84 -16.58 9.75
CA ALA A 118 13.06 -15.95 10.82
C ALA A 118 13.91 -14.89 11.53
N LEU A 119 13.79 -13.63 11.10
CA LEU A 119 14.74 -12.58 11.50
C LEU A 119 14.05 -11.36 12.13
N LEU A 120 14.58 -10.91 13.26
CA LEU A 120 14.23 -9.61 13.85
C LEU A 120 15.32 -8.58 13.51
N VAL A 121 14.96 -7.45 12.92
CA VAL A 121 15.88 -6.36 12.62
C VAL A 121 15.60 -5.19 13.56
N LEU A 122 16.59 -4.87 14.39
CA LEU A 122 16.55 -3.78 15.37
C LEU A 122 17.47 -2.64 14.96
N GLY A 123 17.17 -1.42 15.41
CA GLY A 123 18.05 -0.28 15.22
C GLY A 123 17.41 1.04 15.63
N GLU A 124 18.23 2.07 15.78
CA GLU A 124 17.79 3.42 16.15
C GLU A 124 16.90 4.07 15.05
N PRO A 125 16.15 5.14 15.36
CA PRO A 125 15.46 5.93 14.35
C PRO A 125 16.41 6.39 13.23
N GLY A 126 16.03 6.17 11.98
CA GLY A 126 16.86 6.54 10.82
C GLY A 126 18.08 5.65 10.57
N SER A 127 18.24 4.52 11.29
CA SER A 127 19.37 3.59 11.11
C SER A 127 19.34 2.79 9.80
N GLY A 128 18.31 2.94 8.96
CA GLY A 128 18.19 2.22 7.69
C GLY A 128 17.44 0.88 7.75
N LYS A 129 16.65 0.59 8.79
CA LYS A 129 15.85 -0.65 8.91
C LYS A 129 14.99 -0.94 7.67
N THR A 130 14.16 0.02 7.25
CA THR A 130 13.34 -0.11 6.04
C THR A 130 14.20 -0.27 4.79
N THR A 131 15.32 0.46 4.67
CA THR A 131 16.26 0.30 3.55
C THR A 131 16.80 -1.13 3.49
N MET A 132 17.25 -1.69 4.62
CA MET A 132 17.72 -3.06 4.71
C MET A 132 16.62 -4.09 4.38
N LEU A 133 15.41 -3.87 4.87
CA LEU A 133 14.26 -4.73 4.57
C LEU A 133 13.97 -4.74 3.06
N LEU A 134 14.07 -3.58 2.39
CA LEU A 134 13.87 -3.46 0.95
C LEU A 134 15.05 -3.99 0.12
N GLU A 135 16.28 -3.91 0.63
CA GLU A 135 17.43 -4.60 0.02
C GLU A 135 17.24 -6.12 0.08
N LEU A 136 16.81 -6.65 1.23
CA LEU A 136 16.45 -8.06 1.35
C LEU A 136 15.32 -8.43 0.38
N ALA A 137 14.30 -7.56 0.24
CA ALA A 137 13.24 -7.75 -0.73
C ALA A 137 13.78 -7.81 -2.16
N ARG A 138 14.69 -6.90 -2.55
CA ARG A 138 15.31 -6.90 -3.89
C ARG A 138 16.04 -8.21 -4.16
N ASP A 139 16.85 -8.67 -3.22
CA ASP A 139 17.64 -9.90 -3.36
C ASP A 139 16.73 -11.14 -3.41
N THR A 140 15.70 -11.20 -2.56
CA THR A 140 14.75 -12.33 -2.51
C THR A 140 13.79 -12.35 -3.70
N ILE A 141 13.41 -11.21 -4.27
CA ILE A 141 12.67 -11.13 -5.55
C ILE A 141 13.52 -11.76 -6.66
N ALA A 142 14.81 -11.40 -6.76
CA ALA A 142 15.69 -11.95 -7.78
C ALA A 142 15.82 -13.47 -7.67
N ARG A 143 15.92 -14.01 -6.45
CA ARG A 143 15.88 -15.46 -6.19
C ARG A 143 14.54 -16.08 -6.57
N ALA A 144 13.43 -15.43 -6.22
CA ALA A 144 12.06 -15.90 -6.46
C ALA A 144 11.62 -15.90 -7.94
N GLU A 145 12.28 -15.08 -8.77
CA GLU A 145 12.11 -15.10 -10.23
C GLU A 145 12.87 -16.24 -10.90
N GLN A 146 13.99 -16.67 -10.32
CA GLN A 146 14.81 -17.76 -10.84
C GLN A 146 14.30 -19.13 -10.38
N ASP A 147 13.77 -19.21 -9.16
CA ASP A 147 13.27 -20.45 -8.54
C ASP A 147 11.81 -20.29 -8.07
N PRO A 148 10.85 -20.98 -8.72
CA PRO A 148 9.44 -20.95 -8.33
C PRO A 148 9.13 -21.49 -6.93
N ILE A 149 10.05 -22.28 -6.32
CA ILE A 149 9.88 -22.84 -4.97
C ILE A 149 10.13 -21.77 -3.90
N GLN A 150 10.90 -20.74 -4.20
CA GLN A 150 11.13 -19.66 -3.25
C GLN A 150 9.82 -18.95 -2.90
N PRO A 151 9.67 -18.42 -1.69
CA PRO A 151 8.48 -17.64 -1.32
C PRO A 151 8.40 -16.32 -2.09
N ILE A 152 7.21 -15.74 -2.17
CA ILE A 152 6.97 -14.41 -2.74
C ILE A 152 7.22 -13.37 -1.63
N PRO A 153 8.27 -12.53 -1.71
CA PRO A 153 8.48 -11.46 -0.74
C PRO A 153 7.38 -10.40 -0.86
N VAL A 154 6.75 -10.06 0.26
CA VAL A 154 5.71 -9.03 0.34
C VAL A 154 5.95 -8.15 1.56
N VAL A 155 5.93 -6.84 1.36
CA VAL A 155 6.14 -5.84 2.42
C VAL A 155 4.82 -5.44 3.04
N PHE A 156 4.74 -5.47 4.37
CA PHE A 156 3.57 -5.06 5.13
C PHE A 156 3.98 -4.05 6.19
N ASN A 157 3.15 -3.04 6.44
CA ASN A 157 3.35 -2.10 7.54
C ASN A 157 2.48 -2.54 8.73
N LEU A 158 3.12 -2.88 9.86
CA LEU A 158 2.45 -3.40 11.04
C LEU A 158 1.52 -2.40 11.72
N SER A 159 1.68 -1.09 11.49
CA SER A 159 0.79 -0.08 12.09
C SER A 159 -0.69 -0.29 11.72
N SER A 160 -1.00 -0.85 10.53
CA SER A 160 -2.38 -1.11 10.12
C SER A 160 -3.02 -2.28 10.87
N TRP A 161 -2.23 -3.22 11.41
CA TRP A 161 -2.75 -4.35 12.19
C TRP A 161 -3.49 -3.88 13.45
N ALA A 162 -2.99 -2.81 14.07
CA ALA A 162 -3.54 -2.25 15.30
C ALA A 162 -4.98 -1.71 15.16
N GLU A 163 -5.45 -1.44 13.93
CA GLU A 163 -6.81 -0.94 13.68
C GLU A 163 -7.88 -1.97 14.10
N LYS A 164 -7.65 -3.25 13.80
CA LYS A 164 -8.62 -4.34 14.04
C LYS A 164 -8.14 -5.38 15.05
N ARG A 165 -6.82 -5.56 15.20
CA ARG A 165 -6.20 -6.55 16.10
C ARG A 165 -6.73 -7.97 15.86
N GLN A 166 -6.94 -8.29 14.59
CA GLN A 166 -7.41 -9.60 14.13
C GLN A 166 -6.25 -10.61 14.07
N PRO A 167 -6.53 -11.93 13.99
CA PRO A 167 -5.49 -12.93 13.74
C PRO A 167 -4.62 -12.54 12.54
N LEU A 168 -3.32 -12.85 12.59
CA LEU A 168 -2.36 -12.35 11.60
C LEU A 168 -2.74 -12.79 10.17
N VAL A 169 -3.24 -14.02 9.99
CA VAL A 169 -3.70 -14.55 8.70
C VAL A 169 -4.78 -13.66 8.07
N GLU A 170 -5.81 -13.30 8.83
CA GLU A 170 -6.92 -12.46 8.34
C GLU A 170 -6.43 -11.06 7.98
N TRP A 171 -5.50 -10.52 8.78
CA TRP A 171 -4.88 -9.23 8.47
C TRP A 171 -4.03 -9.28 7.20
N LEU A 172 -3.20 -10.31 7.00
CA LEU A 172 -2.40 -10.47 5.79
C LEU A 172 -3.29 -10.56 4.54
N VAL A 173 -4.39 -11.29 4.61
CA VAL A 173 -5.35 -11.41 3.51
C VAL A 173 -6.02 -10.07 3.21
N GLU A 174 -6.39 -9.31 4.23
CA GLU A 174 -6.97 -7.98 4.05
C GLU A 174 -5.97 -6.98 3.45
N GLU A 175 -4.72 -6.99 3.89
CA GLU A 175 -3.65 -6.15 3.36
C GLU A 175 -3.33 -6.49 1.90
N LEU A 176 -3.21 -7.78 1.57
CA LEU A 176 -3.05 -8.25 0.19
C LEU A 176 -4.20 -7.80 -0.71
N ASN A 177 -5.42 -7.78 -0.19
CA ASN A 177 -6.59 -7.35 -0.94
C ASN A 177 -6.65 -5.83 -1.12
N THR A 178 -6.41 -5.07 -0.04
CA THR A 178 -6.62 -3.63 -0.03
C THR A 178 -5.47 -2.89 -0.71
N LYS A 179 -4.22 -3.26 -0.39
CA LYS A 179 -3.00 -2.58 -0.88
C LYS A 179 -2.55 -3.13 -2.23
N TYR A 180 -2.58 -4.45 -2.39
CA TYR A 180 -2.07 -5.12 -3.58
C TYR A 180 -3.15 -5.55 -4.56
N HIS A 181 -4.43 -5.30 -4.26
CA HIS A 181 -5.57 -5.63 -5.12
C HIS A 181 -5.67 -7.14 -5.43
N ILE A 182 -5.11 -7.99 -4.58
CA ILE A 182 -5.13 -9.44 -4.73
C ILE A 182 -6.49 -9.98 -4.27
N PRO A 183 -7.21 -10.76 -5.08
CA PRO A 183 -8.47 -11.36 -4.64
C PRO A 183 -8.27 -12.21 -3.38
N LYS A 184 -9.14 -12.04 -2.36
CA LYS A 184 -9.05 -12.75 -1.08
C LYS A 184 -8.85 -14.26 -1.21
N LYS A 185 -9.49 -14.90 -2.20
CA LYS A 185 -9.32 -16.33 -2.48
C LYS A 185 -7.87 -16.73 -2.77
N ILE A 186 -7.14 -15.89 -3.51
CA ILE A 186 -5.72 -16.13 -3.83
C ILE A 186 -4.86 -15.80 -2.61
N ALA A 187 -5.17 -14.70 -1.92
CA ALA A 187 -4.45 -14.30 -0.72
C ALA A 187 -4.52 -15.37 0.39
N HIS A 188 -5.70 -15.94 0.67
CA HIS A 188 -5.84 -17.07 1.61
C HIS A 188 -4.98 -18.25 1.18
N LEU A 189 -5.03 -18.64 -0.10
CA LEU A 189 -4.21 -19.76 -0.60
C LEU A 189 -2.72 -19.52 -0.35
N TRP A 190 -2.23 -18.30 -0.61
CA TRP A 190 -0.83 -17.95 -0.41
C TRP A 190 -0.39 -17.94 1.04
N VAL A 191 -1.24 -17.46 1.95
CA VAL A 191 -0.94 -17.44 3.38
C VAL A 191 -1.00 -18.85 3.98
N GLU A 192 -2.03 -19.63 3.66
CA GLU A 192 -2.22 -20.99 4.18
C GLU A 192 -1.14 -21.98 3.70
N ASN A 193 -0.62 -21.78 2.49
CA ASN A 193 0.42 -22.64 1.91
C ASN A 193 1.85 -22.17 2.22
N ASP A 194 2.05 -21.16 3.05
CA ASP A 194 3.36 -20.57 3.35
C ASP A 194 4.12 -20.09 2.09
N GLU A 195 3.40 -19.65 1.05
CA GLU A 195 3.99 -19.22 -0.23
C GLU A 195 4.60 -17.81 -0.16
N LEU A 196 4.47 -17.11 0.97
CA LEU A 196 4.89 -15.73 1.15
C LEU A 196 6.11 -15.62 2.08
N LEU A 197 7.00 -14.67 1.74
CA LEU A 197 8.01 -14.14 2.65
C LEU A 197 7.46 -12.83 3.19
N LEU A 198 7.11 -12.84 4.47
CA LEU A 198 6.49 -11.74 5.18
C LEU A 198 7.55 -10.75 5.63
N LEU A 199 7.62 -9.58 5.00
CA LEU A 199 8.51 -8.48 5.36
C LEU A 199 7.72 -7.43 6.14
N LEU A 200 7.71 -7.56 7.46
CA LEU A 200 6.88 -6.76 8.36
C LEU A 200 7.68 -5.56 8.90
N ASP A 201 7.35 -4.35 8.46
CA ASP A 201 8.00 -3.12 8.92
C ASP A 201 7.18 -2.40 10.00
N GLY A 202 7.86 -1.69 10.90
CA GLY A 202 7.21 -0.77 11.82
C GLY A 202 6.53 -1.39 13.04
N LEU A 203 7.10 -2.38 13.72
CA LEU A 203 6.52 -2.86 14.99
C LEU A 203 6.50 -1.76 16.07
N ASP A 204 7.49 -0.88 16.09
CA ASP A 204 7.55 0.29 16.99
C ASP A 204 6.46 1.32 16.69
N GLU A 205 5.91 1.31 15.49
CA GLU A 205 4.89 2.24 15.00
C GLU A 205 3.50 1.92 15.54
N ILE A 206 3.29 0.70 16.06
CA ILE A 206 2.07 0.32 16.75
C ILE A 206 2.03 1.01 18.13
N ARG A 207 0.85 1.51 18.50
CA ARG A 207 0.59 2.07 19.84
C ARG A 207 1.06 1.10 20.93
N ALA A 208 1.72 1.63 21.95
CA ALA A 208 2.30 0.81 23.03
C ALA A 208 1.28 -0.17 23.66
N GLU A 209 0.02 0.25 23.80
CA GLU A 209 -1.09 -0.55 24.33
C GLU A 209 -1.44 -1.81 23.51
N HIS A 210 -1.01 -1.88 22.25
CA HIS A 210 -1.37 -2.97 21.32
C HIS A 210 -0.15 -3.70 20.78
N ARG A 211 1.06 -3.23 21.09
CA ARG A 211 2.31 -3.79 20.55
C ARG A 211 2.56 -5.22 21.06
N GLU A 212 2.26 -5.48 22.34
CA GLU A 212 2.35 -6.83 22.93
C GLU A 212 1.41 -7.81 22.22
N ALA A 213 0.15 -7.42 22.03
CA ALA A 213 -0.82 -8.25 21.32
C ALA A 213 -0.40 -8.52 19.87
N CYS A 214 0.31 -7.59 19.22
CA CYS A 214 0.86 -7.81 17.89
C CYS A 214 1.98 -8.86 17.91
N VAL A 215 2.87 -8.80 18.90
CA VAL A 215 3.94 -9.80 19.07
C VAL A 215 3.36 -11.18 19.38
N GLU A 216 2.31 -11.25 20.20
CA GLU A 216 1.56 -12.48 20.45
C GLU A 216 0.96 -13.03 19.15
N ALA A 217 0.27 -12.21 18.35
CA ALA A 217 -0.30 -12.64 17.08
C ALA A 217 0.76 -13.13 16.08
N ILE A 218 1.94 -12.53 16.05
CA ILE A 218 3.07 -12.99 15.22
C ILE A 218 3.62 -14.32 15.74
N ASN A 219 3.72 -14.47 17.06
CA ASN A 219 4.16 -15.72 17.67
C ASN A 219 3.17 -16.86 17.44
N ASP A 220 1.86 -16.58 17.52
CA ASP A 220 0.80 -17.57 17.25
C ASP A 220 0.83 -18.00 15.78
N PHE A 221 0.94 -17.05 14.86
CA PHE A 221 1.15 -17.34 13.43
C PHE A 221 2.38 -18.23 13.23
N ARG A 222 3.49 -17.95 13.91
CA ARG A 222 4.70 -18.77 13.84
C ARG A 222 4.54 -20.16 14.42
N GLN A 223 3.67 -20.36 15.41
CA GLN A 223 3.40 -21.70 15.94
C GLN A 223 2.60 -22.55 14.94
N GLU A 224 1.69 -21.94 14.20
CA GLU A 224 0.87 -22.60 13.18
C GLU A 224 1.64 -22.82 11.87
N HIS A 225 2.42 -21.81 11.46
CA HIS A 225 3.15 -21.74 10.19
C HIS A 225 4.67 -21.82 10.38
N GLY A 226 5.16 -22.80 11.16
CA GLY A 226 6.54 -22.85 11.69
C GLY A 226 7.69 -22.59 10.72
N LEU A 227 7.52 -22.90 9.43
CA LEU A 227 8.54 -22.71 8.39
C LEU A 227 8.31 -21.48 7.51
N ALA A 228 7.21 -20.74 7.69
CA ALA A 228 6.90 -19.56 6.91
C ALA A 228 7.96 -18.48 7.12
N PRO A 229 8.62 -18.00 6.06
CA PRO A 229 9.72 -17.06 6.20
C PRO A 229 9.23 -15.65 6.59
N ILE A 230 9.81 -15.05 7.63
CA ILE A 230 9.39 -13.76 8.22
C ILE A 230 10.60 -12.88 8.53
N VAL A 231 10.42 -11.58 8.35
CA VAL A 231 11.29 -10.54 8.90
C VAL A 231 10.43 -9.51 9.60
N VAL A 232 10.83 -9.09 10.80
CA VAL A 232 10.17 -8.01 11.54
C VAL A 232 11.17 -6.90 11.82
N CYS A 233 10.82 -5.66 11.52
CA CYS A 233 11.62 -4.49 11.88
C CYS A 233 11.01 -3.75 13.07
N SER A 234 11.86 -3.34 14.01
CA SER A 234 11.47 -2.50 15.16
C SER A 234 12.61 -1.59 15.58
N ARG A 235 12.28 -0.47 16.21
CA ARG A 235 13.25 0.24 17.04
C ARG A 235 13.64 -0.58 18.28
N ILE A 236 14.90 -0.43 18.70
CA ILE A 236 15.48 -1.17 19.82
C ILE A 236 14.80 -0.84 21.15
N VAL A 237 14.62 0.46 21.46
CA VAL A 237 14.04 0.91 22.73
C VAL A 237 12.61 0.40 22.90
N GLU A 238 11.78 0.58 21.87
CA GLU A 238 10.38 0.16 21.86
C GLU A 238 10.22 -1.36 21.90
N TYR A 239 11.14 -2.09 21.27
CA TYR A 239 11.16 -3.55 21.36
C TYR A 239 11.58 -3.98 22.76
N GLU A 240 12.71 -3.52 23.29
CA GLU A 240 13.23 -3.89 24.61
C GLU A 240 12.25 -3.60 25.76
N ALA A 241 11.39 -2.60 25.62
CA ALA A 241 10.32 -2.31 26.57
C ALA A 241 9.22 -3.39 26.64
N LEU A 242 9.12 -4.28 25.65
CA LEU A 242 8.17 -5.39 25.65
C LEU A 242 8.57 -6.49 26.63
N THR A 243 7.56 -7.06 27.27
CA THR A 243 7.63 -8.25 28.12
C THR A 243 7.64 -9.52 27.30
N THR A 244 6.85 -9.59 26.22
CA THR A 244 6.84 -10.73 25.29
C THR A 244 7.85 -10.50 24.18
N ARG A 245 8.64 -11.53 23.86
CA ARG A 245 9.62 -11.52 22.76
C ARG A 245 9.10 -12.30 21.57
N LEU A 246 9.51 -11.89 20.37
CA LEU A 246 9.32 -12.69 19.16
C LEU A 246 10.13 -13.97 19.28
N LYS A 247 9.49 -15.11 18.99
CA LYS A 247 10.09 -16.46 19.04
C LYS A 247 10.85 -16.75 17.75
N PHE A 248 11.88 -15.94 17.46
CA PHE A 248 12.72 -16.07 16.27
C PHE A 248 14.10 -16.64 16.63
N GLU A 249 14.78 -17.22 15.64
CA GLU A 249 16.10 -17.85 15.79
C GLU A 249 17.24 -16.82 15.88
N GLY A 250 17.02 -15.60 15.37
CA GLY A 250 18.03 -14.56 15.39
C GLY A 250 17.48 -13.13 15.31
N ALA A 251 18.29 -12.20 15.83
CA ALA A 251 18.11 -10.78 15.69
C ALA A 251 19.39 -10.13 15.12
N VAL A 252 19.20 -9.14 14.25
CA VAL A 252 20.25 -8.26 13.72
C VAL A 252 20.02 -6.87 14.28
N LEU A 253 21.03 -6.28 14.91
CA LEU A 253 21.03 -4.89 15.35
C LEU A 253 21.88 -4.05 14.40
N LEU A 254 21.26 -3.03 13.80
CA LEU A 254 21.93 -2.02 13.00
C LEU A 254 22.68 -1.07 13.90
N GLN A 255 23.99 -0.97 13.69
CA GLN A 255 24.84 -0.05 14.41
C GLN A 255 24.79 1.34 13.75
N PRO A 256 25.01 2.40 14.56
CA PRO A 256 25.28 3.73 14.01
C PRO A 256 26.51 3.69 13.09
N LEU A 257 26.54 4.59 12.10
CA LEU A 257 27.67 4.72 11.18
C LEU A 257 28.93 5.09 11.96
N THR A 258 30.02 4.40 11.66
CA THR A 258 31.33 4.76 12.21
C THR A 258 31.86 6.04 11.56
N PRO A 259 32.74 6.81 12.25
CA PRO A 259 33.37 7.98 11.64
C PRO A 259 34.12 7.66 10.33
N GLN A 260 34.66 6.45 10.21
CA GLN A 260 35.33 6.00 9.00
C GLN A 260 34.34 5.82 7.84
N GLN A 261 33.20 5.17 8.06
CA GLN A 261 32.14 5.02 7.05
C GLN A 261 31.58 6.38 6.61
N VAL A 262 31.44 7.33 7.54
CA VAL A 262 31.01 8.70 7.22
C VAL A 262 32.05 9.39 6.32
N GLU A 263 33.34 9.28 6.65
CA GLU A 263 34.41 9.87 5.84
C GLU A 263 34.48 9.22 4.45
N GLU A 264 34.35 7.89 4.36
CA GLU A 264 34.32 7.16 3.08
C GLU A 264 33.13 7.59 2.22
N TYR A 265 31.93 7.71 2.80
CA TYR A 265 30.75 8.21 2.09
C TYR A 265 30.94 9.65 1.58
N LEU A 266 31.57 10.52 2.38
CA LEU A 266 31.86 11.89 1.96
C LEU A 266 33.06 11.96 0.98
N ALA A 267 33.95 10.95 0.98
CA ALA A 267 35.11 10.82 0.09
C ALA A 267 34.71 10.74 -1.37
N GLU A 268 33.69 9.95 -1.67
CA GLU A 268 33.29 9.62 -3.06
C GLU A 268 32.83 10.84 -3.89
N ALA A 269 32.45 11.95 -3.25
CA ALA A 269 31.96 13.16 -3.94
C ALA A 269 32.95 14.35 -3.87
N GLU A 270 34.24 14.06 -3.67
CA GLU A 270 35.49 14.85 -3.63
C GLU A 270 35.45 16.40 -3.53
N SER A 271 34.63 17.13 -4.28
CA SER A 271 34.63 18.61 -4.28
C SER A 271 33.45 19.26 -3.55
N GLU A 272 32.30 18.60 -3.44
CA GLU A 272 31.06 19.19 -2.89
C GLU A 272 30.96 19.11 -1.36
N PHE A 273 31.75 18.23 -0.72
CA PHE A 273 31.65 17.95 0.72
C PHE A 273 32.81 18.44 1.57
N SER A 274 33.77 19.17 0.99
CA SER A 274 34.88 19.77 1.75
C SER A 274 34.40 20.59 2.96
N VAL A 275 33.34 21.37 2.75
CA VAL A 275 32.63 22.17 3.77
C VAL A 275 32.08 21.31 4.91
N VAL A 276 31.51 20.15 4.59
CA VAL A 276 30.91 19.24 5.58
C VAL A 276 31.98 18.56 6.41
N ARG A 277 33.06 18.11 5.76
CA ARG A 277 34.19 17.49 6.45
C ARG A 277 34.87 18.45 7.41
N GLU A 278 35.04 19.71 7.01
CA GLU A 278 35.58 20.75 7.90
C GLU A 278 34.65 21.00 9.09
N ALA A 279 33.33 21.13 8.86
CA ALA A 279 32.36 21.32 9.93
C ALA A 279 32.35 20.14 10.92
N LEU A 280 32.44 18.90 10.41
CA LEU A 280 32.50 17.68 11.22
C LEU A 280 33.73 17.63 12.14
N GLN A 281 34.83 18.31 11.83
CA GLN A 281 36.00 18.31 12.71
C GLN A 281 35.79 19.12 14.00
N HIS A 282 34.86 20.07 13.98
CA HIS A 282 34.69 21.07 15.05
C HIS A 282 33.31 21.07 15.70
N ASP A 283 32.34 20.35 15.13
CA ASP A 283 30.96 20.27 15.62
C ASP A 283 30.59 18.84 16.05
N THR A 284 30.64 18.59 17.37
CA THR A 284 30.28 17.29 17.96
C THR A 284 28.80 16.94 17.75
N ALA A 285 27.89 17.93 17.74
CA ALA A 285 26.47 17.66 17.51
C ALA A 285 26.25 17.19 16.05
N LEU A 286 26.99 17.78 15.11
CA LEU A 286 26.97 17.34 13.72
C LEU A 286 27.57 15.95 13.54
N GLN A 287 28.68 15.64 14.22
CA GLN A 287 29.28 14.30 14.21
C GLN A 287 28.27 13.24 14.68
N GLU A 288 27.57 13.50 15.79
CA GLU A 288 26.55 12.61 16.32
C GLU A 288 25.39 12.42 15.33
N LEU A 289 24.95 13.50 14.67
CA LEU A 289 23.90 13.41 13.63
C LEU A 289 24.33 12.55 12.44
N THR A 290 25.58 12.64 11.99
CA THR A 290 26.08 11.84 10.85
C THR A 290 26.17 10.33 11.13
N GLN A 291 26.06 9.90 12.38
CA GLN A 291 25.97 8.48 12.72
C GLN A 291 24.64 7.85 12.25
N SER A 292 23.63 8.65 11.93
CA SER A 292 22.39 8.19 11.30
C SER A 292 22.50 8.30 9.77
N PRO A 293 22.32 7.20 9.01
CA PRO A 293 22.31 7.22 7.54
C PRO A 293 21.34 8.23 6.93
N LEU A 294 20.16 8.40 7.56
CA LEU A 294 19.17 9.39 7.14
C LEU A 294 19.71 10.81 7.24
N MET A 295 20.30 11.16 8.39
CA MET A 295 20.83 12.49 8.63
C MET A 295 22.04 12.78 7.74
N LEU A 296 22.92 11.79 7.53
CA LEU A 296 24.04 11.90 6.59
C LEU A 296 23.54 12.20 5.18
N SER A 297 22.50 11.51 4.72
CA SER A 297 21.88 11.76 3.40
C SER A 297 21.25 13.15 3.31
N ILE A 298 20.59 13.61 4.38
CA ILE A 298 20.02 14.97 4.45
C ILE A 298 21.13 16.03 4.38
N ILE A 299 22.20 15.85 5.15
CA ILE A 299 23.35 16.74 5.14
C ILE A 299 23.97 16.80 3.74
N ALA A 300 24.21 15.64 3.13
CA ALA A 300 24.75 15.53 1.79
C ALA A 300 23.90 16.31 0.75
N LEU A 301 22.58 16.21 0.82
CA LEU A 301 21.68 16.99 -0.05
C LEU A 301 21.73 18.48 0.25
N VAL A 302 21.80 18.86 1.52
CA VAL A 302 21.73 20.26 1.94
C VAL A 302 22.98 21.06 1.58
N CYS A 303 24.15 20.43 1.62
CA CYS A 303 25.43 21.13 1.55
C CYS A 303 25.79 21.73 0.19
N ARG A 304 25.07 21.43 -0.90
CA ARG A 304 25.29 22.09 -2.20
C ARG A 304 24.96 23.59 -2.23
N ASP A 305 23.92 23.97 -1.50
CA ASP A 305 23.29 25.29 -1.67
C ASP A 305 23.56 26.24 -0.49
N VAL A 306 24.33 25.81 0.52
CA VAL A 306 24.40 26.47 1.83
C VAL A 306 25.84 26.77 2.24
N SER A 307 26.07 28.00 2.70
CA SER A 307 27.36 28.44 3.26
C SER A 307 27.62 27.84 4.65
N LEU A 308 28.90 27.59 4.94
CA LEU A 308 29.43 27.00 6.19
C LEU A 308 28.90 27.68 7.47
N ASP A 309 28.68 28.99 7.44
CA ASP A 309 28.18 29.77 8.60
C ASP A 309 26.71 29.49 8.97
N GLU A 310 25.85 29.16 8.00
CA GLU A 310 24.45 28.75 8.28
C GLU A 310 24.42 27.31 8.82
N PHE A 311 25.42 26.52 8.42
CA PHE A 311 25.58 25.11 8.76
C PHE A 311 26.24 24.86 10.14
N THR A 312 27.04 25.79 10.67
CA THR A 312 27.84 25.64 11.90
C THR A 312 27.31 26.46 13.10
N SER A 313 25.99 26.52 13.30
CA SER A 313 25.43 27.24 14.45
C SER A 313 25.61 26.44 15.76
N ARG A 314 25.91 27.16 16.87
CA ARG A 314 26.07 26.60 18.23
C ARG A 314 24.72 26.23 18.89
N GLU A 315 23.89 25.48 18.18
CA GLU A 315 22.62 24.97 18.69
C GLU A 315 22.84 23.63 19.42
N SER A 316 21.94 23.30 20.36
CA SER A 316 21.83 21.93 20.90
C SER A 316 21.59 20.92 19.77
N PHE A 317 21.90 19.64 19.99
CA PHE A 317 21.62 18.54 19.04
C PHE A 317 20.23 18.62 18.39
N GLU A 318 19.18 18.78 19.20
CA GLU A 318 17.79 18.88 18.71
C GLU A 318 17.52 20.14 17.87
N GLY A 319 18.09 21.27 18.30
CA GLY A 319 18.05 22.51 17.52
C GLY A 319 18.72 22.35 16.17
N ARG A 320 19.90 21.71 16.14
CA ARG A 320 20.65 21.44 14.91
C ARG A 320 19.92 20.50 13.97
N ARG A 321 19.35 19.42 14.50
CA ARG A 321 18.49 18.50 13.77
C ARG A 321 17.31 19.24 13.11
N GLY A 322 16.58 20.04 13.89
CA GLY A 322 15.43 20.81 13.39
C GLY A 322 15.82 21.85 12.32
N HIS A 323 16.97 22.49 12.48
CA HIS A 323 17.50 23.43 11.51
C HIS A 323 17.83 22.77 10.17
N LEU A 324 18.53 21.62 10.18
CA LEU A 324 18.84 20.85 8.97
C LEU A 324 17.57 20.39 8.25
N PHE A 325 16.56 19.91 8.98
CA PHE A 325 15.27 19.55 8.39
C PHE A 325 14.58 20.75 7.72
N ARG A 326 14.62 21.94 8.34
CA ARG A 326 14.04 23.14 7.74
C ARG A 326 14.73 23.54 6.44
N ILE A 327 16.06 23.44 6.38
CA ILE A 327 16.79 23.70 5.13
C ILE A 327 16.43 22.65 4.09
N TYR A 328 16.44 21.37 4.48
CA TYR A 328 16.07 20.27 3.60
C TYR A 328 14.67 20.45 2.99
N VAL A 329 13.65 20.78 3.80
CA VAL A 329 12.29 21.08 3.32
C VAL A 329 12.30 22.24 2.33
N LYS A 330 13.04 23.32 2.61
CA LYS A 330 13.19 24.46 1.70
C LYS A 330 13.80 24.06 0.35
N GLN A 331 14.78 23.15 0.35
CA GLN A 331 15.37 22.62 -0.87
C GLN A 331 14.43 21.69 -1.63
N MET A 332 13.61 20.88 -0.94
CA MET A 332 12.62 20.02 -1.60
C MET A 332 11.59 20.82 -2.40
N PHE A 333 11.26 22.05 -1.99
CA PHE A 333 10.43 22.96 -2.80
C PHE A 333 11.11 23.44 -4.08
N LYS A 334 12.45 23.52 -4.12
CA LYS A 334 13.22 23.87 -5.32
C LYS A 334 13.40 22.69 -6.27
N ARG A 335 13.40 21.46 -5.73
CA ARG A 335 13.70 20.21 -6.44
C ARG A 335 12.72 19.86 -7.56
N ARG A 336 11.47 20.33 -7.51
CA ARG A 336 10.43 19.98 -8.50
C ARG A 336 10.14 21.09 -9.50
N GLY A 337 10.49 20.83 -10.77
CA GLY A 337 10.06 21.62 -11.95
C GLY A 337 8.60 21.42 -12.37
N ILE A 338 7.75 20.90 -11.48
CA ILE A 338 6.31 20.77 -11.70
C ILE A 338 5.70 22.13 -11.36
N LYS A 339 4.84 22.68 -12.23
CA LYS A 339 4.03 23.87 -11.92
C LYS A 339 3.34 23.66 -10.58
N GLN A 340 3.80 24.35 -9.54
CA GLN A 340 3.27 24.15 -8.20
C GLN A 340 1.91 24.85 -8.11
N PRO A 341 0.79 24.12 -7.94
CA PRO A 341 -0.53 24.73 -7.86
C PRO A 341 -0.76 25.47 -6.53
N TYR A 342 0.11 25.23 -5.54
CA TYR A 342 0.01 25.76 -4.18
C TYR A 342 1.31 26.43 -3.76
N THR A 343 1.22 27.41 -2.86
CA THR A 343 2.41 28.04 -2.30
C THR A 343 3.11 27.10 -1.32
N PRO A 344 4.43 27.29 -1.05
CA PRO A 344 5.15 26.52 -0.05
C PRO A 344 4.49 26.58 1.34
N GLU A 345 3.99 27.76 1.73
CA GLU A 345 3.31 27.96 3.01
C GLU A 345 2.01 27.14 3.11
N GLN A 346 1.16 27.16 2.08
CA GLN A 346 -0.05 26.34 2.03
C GLN A 346 0.27 24.85 2.16
N THR A 347 1.28 24.40 1.41
CA THR A 347 1.73 23.01 1.40
C THR A 347 2.23 22.59 2.79
N ILE A 348 3.09 23.40 3.42
CA ILE A 348 3.60 23.12 4.78
C ILE A 348 2.45 23.06 5.77
N ASN A 349 1.51 24.01 5.72
CA ASN A 349 0.38 24.04 6.64
C ASN A 349 -0.50 22.79 6.53
N TRP A 350 -0.84 22.38 5.30
CA TRP A 350 -1.66 21.17 5.09
C TRP A 350 -0.92 19.88 5.45
N LEU A 351 0.35 19.74 5.07
CA LEU A 351 1.14 18.56 5.43
C LEU A 351 1.37 18.48 6.94
N SER A 352 1.57 19.62 7.62
CA SER A 352 1.66 19.68 9.08
C SER A 352 0.33 19.27 9.73
N TRP A 353 -0.80 19.68 9.16
CA TRP A 353 -2.12 19.25 9.63
C TRP A 353 -2.32 17.73 9.44
N ILE A 354 -1.96 17.17 8.28
CA ILE A 354 -2.01 15.72 8.03
C ILE A 354 -1.09 14.98 9.01
N ALA A 355 0.15 15.44 9.17
CA ALA A 355 1.12 14.82 10.09
C ALA A 355 0.60 14.80 11.54
N ASN A 356 -0.01 15.90 12.01
CA ASN A 356 -0.63 15.94 13.33
C ASN A 356 -1.80 14.94 13.46
N LYS A 357 -2.60 14.76 12.40
CA LYS A 357 -3.69 13.78 12.40
C LYS A 357 -3.18 12.34 12.40
N LEU A 358 -2.19 12.05 11.58
CA LEU A 358 -1.50 10.76 11.55
C LEU A 358 -0.91 10.42 12.93
N LEU A 359 -0.23 11.36 13.59
CA LEU A 359 0.26 11.18 14.96
C LEU A 359 -0.88 10.93 15.96
N GLN A 360 -1.98 11.70 15.87
CA GLN A 360 -3.14 11.55 16.75
C GLN A 360 -3.77 10.16 16.65
N TYR A 361 -3.91 9.65 15.42
CA TYR A 361 -4.48 8.34 15.14
C TYR A 361 -3.46 7.19 15.15
N SER A 362 -2.17 7.50 15.37
CA SER A 362 -1.06 6.53 15.32
C SER A 362 -1.01 5.77 13.98
N GLN A 363 -1.29 6.48 12.89
CA GLN A 363 -1.18 6.01 11.52
C GLN A 363 0.06 6.64 10.86
N ILE A 364 0.67 5.93 9.92
CA ILE A 364 1.90 6.39 9.25
C ILE A 364 1.72 6.50 7.75
N GLU A 365 0.89 5.64 7.17
CA GLU A 365 0.47 5.76 5.78
C GLU A 365 -0.80 6.62 5.67
N PHE A 366 -0.73 7.63 4.80
CA PHE A 366 -1.92 8.40 4.42
C PHE A 366 -2.55 7.77 3.18
N LEU A 367 -3.71 7.14 3.37
CA LEU A 367 -4.57 6.63 2.30
C LEU A 367 -5.83 7.49 2.24
N ILE A 368 -6.15 8.02 1.05
CA ILE A 368 -7.30 8.91 0.87
C ILE A 368 -8.59 8.18 1.23
N GLU A 369 -8.67 6.87 0.96
CA GLU A 369 -9.83 6.04 1.29
C GLU A 369 -10.02 5.85 2.80
N LYS A 370 -8.96 6.02 3.60
CA LYS A 370 -8.99 5.92 5.07
C LYS A 370 -9.24 7.26 5.76
N VAL A 371 -9.41 8.35 5.01
CA VAL A 371 -9.70 9.67 5.60
C VAL A 371 -11.13 9.66 6.14
N ASP A 372 -11.24 9.54 7.46
CA ASP A 372 -12.51 9.53 8.16
C ASP A 372 -13.02 10.97 8.42
N PRO A 373 -14.33 11.24 8.34
CA PRO A 373 -14.90 12.56 8.68
C PRO A 373 -14.54 13.08 10.08
N SER A 374 -14.18 12.20 11.02
CA SER A 374 -13.64 12.56 12.34
C SER A 374 -12.32 13.32 12.31
N TRP A 375 -11.62 13.34 11.16
CA TRP A 375 -10.42 14.16 10.98
C TRP A 375 -10.72 15.65 10.98
N LEU A 376 -11.95 16.05 10.63
CA LEU A 376 -12.40 17.45 10.65
C LEU A 376 -12.38 17.98 12.09
N THR A 377 -11.57 19.00 12.33
CA THR A 377 -11.27 19.51 13.68
C THR A 377 -12.43 20.29 14.30
N SER A 378 -13.35 20.81 13.48
CA SER A 378 -14.50 21.58 13.96
C SER A 378 -15.80 20.78 13.86
N LYS A 379 -16.62 20.83 14.92
CA LYS A 379 -18.00 20.31 14.90
C LYS A 379 -18.86 20.93 13.80
N THR A 380 -18.60 22.19 13.42
CA THR A 380 -19.28 22.80 12.26
C THR A 380 -18.84 22.19 10.93
N GLN A 381 -17.58 21.79 10.78
CA GLN A 381 -17.12 21.13 9.55
C GLN A 381 -17.70 19.72 9.43
N GLN A 382 -17.74 18.96 10.53
CA GLN A 382 -18.38 17.65 10.57
C GLN A 382 -19.88 17.75 10.22
N TRP A 383 -20.59 18.71 10.82
CA TRP A 383 -22.00 18.93 10.51
C TRP A 383 -22.24 19.38 9.06
N VAL A 384 -21.40 20.29 8.53
CA VAL A 384 -21.49 20.70 7.12
C VAL A 384 -21.25 19.50 6.18
N TYR A 385 -20.25 18.66 6.49
CA TYR A 385 -19.98 17.44 5.74
C TYR A 385 -21.19 16.49 5.78
N GLU A 386 -21.72 16.16 6.96
CA GLU A 386 -22.91 15.30 7.09
C GLU A 386 -24.13 15.90 6.36
N ALA A 387 -24.39 17.20 6.51
CA ALA A 387 -25.51 17.87 5.86
C ALA A 387 -25.37 17.83 4.33
N SER A 388 -24.16 18.09 3.81
CA SER A 388 -23.88 18.04 2.36
C SER A 388 -23.95 16.61 1.80
N ALA A 389 -23.42 15.62 2.49
CA ALA A 389 -23.51 14.21 2.10
C ALA A 389 -24.98 13.75 2.07
N ASN A 390 -25.76 14.06 3.13
CA ASN A 390 -27.19 13.75 3.20
C ASN A 390 -27.98 14.47 2.11
N LEU A 391 -27.64 15.71 1.77
CA LEU A 391 -28.26 16.44 0.67
C LEU A 391 -27.99 15.78 -0.68
N ILE A 392 -26.75 15.33 -0.92
CA ILE A 392 -26.39 14.62 -2.16
C ILE A 392 -27.20 13.32 -2.28
N VAL A 393 -27.30 12.53 -1.21
CA VAL A 393 -28.10 11.30 -1.20
C VAL A 393 -29.59 11.62 -1.42
N ALA A 394 -30.12 12.65 -0.77
CA ALA A 394 -31.50 13.09 -0.97
C ALA A 394 -31.77 13.51 -2.41
N LEU A 395 -30.82 14.17 -3.08
CA LEU A 395 -30.94 14.58 -4.48
C LEU A 395 -30.80 13.38 -5.45
N LEU A 396 -29.88 12.46 -5.19
CA LEU A 396 -29.63 11.31 -6.08
C LEU A 396 -30.69 10.21 -5.95
N VAL A 397 -31.22 9.99 -4.73
CA VAL A 397 -32.15 8.90 -4.44
C VAL A 397 -33.57 9.43 -4.23
N GLY A 398 -33.70 10.50 -3.45
CA GLY A 398 -35.01 11.06 -3.11
C GLY A 398 -35.70 11.73 -4.29
N LEU A 399 -34.97 12.48 -5.13
CA LEU A 399 -35.55 13.16 -6.28
C LEU A 399 -36.13 12.17 -7.33
N PRO A 400 -35.41 11.11 -7.76
CA PRO A 400 -35.98 10.15 -8.71
C PRO A 400 -37.16 9.37 -8.14
N ILE A 401 -37.10 8.98 -6.86
CA ILE A 401 -38.23 8.29 -6.21
C ILE A 401 -39.44 9.21 -6.12
N GLY A 402 -39.25 10.48 -5.76
CA GLY A 402 -40.31 11.48 -5.72
C GLY A 402 -40.97 11.68 -7.08
N ILE A 403 -40.16 11.88 -8.12
CA ILE A 403 -40.64 12.04 -9.50
C ILE A 403 -41.37 10.77 -9.97
N ALA A 404 -40.79 9.59 -9.74
CA ALA A 404 -41.41 8.32 -10.12
C ALA A 404 -42.73 8.07 -9.37
N GLY A 405 -42.79 8.42 -8.08
CA GLY A 405 -43.99 8.35 -7.26
C GLY A 405 -45.10 9.29 -7.75
N GLU A 406 -44.74 10.53 -8.12
CA GLU A 406 -45.69 11.49 -8.69
C GLU A 406 -46.22 11.01 -10.05
N LEU A 407 -45.35 10.53 -10.94
CA LEU A 407 -45.73 9.95 -12.23
C LEU A 407 -46.61 8.71 -12.06
N ALA A 408 -46.28 7.82 -11.12
CA ALA A 408 -47.07 6.63 -10.82
C ALA A 408 -48.44 6.99 -10.27
N CYS A 409 -48.53 7.94 -9.33
CA CYS A 409 -49.80 8.45 -8.82
C CYS A 409 -50.64 9.08 -9.93
N ARG A 410 -50.03 9.93 -10.77
CA ARG A 410 -50.71 10.56 -11.90
C ARG A 410 -51.20 9.53 -12.91
N GLN A 411 -50.42 8.49 -13.20
CA GLN A 411 -50.80 7.41 -14.10
C GLN A 411 -51.93 6.54 -13.52
N PHE A 412 -51.86 6.24 -12.23
CA PHE A 412 -52.88 5.48 -11.50
C PHE A 412 -54.22 6.24 -11.52
N TRP A 413 -54.21 7.53 -11.16
CA TRP A 413 -55.40 8.37 -11.24
C TRP A 413 -55.92 8.52 -12.67
N ARG A 414 -55.05 8.68 -13.67
CA ARG A 414 -55.45 8.71 -15.09
C ARG A 414 -56.15 7.43 -15.55
N ASN A 415 -55.71 6.26 -15.07
CA ASN A 415 -56.30 4.97 -15.45
C ASN A 415 -57.60 4.66 -14.69
N ILE A 416 -57.75 5.16 -13.46
CA ILE A 416 -58.90 4.88 -12.58
C ILE A 416 -60.02 5.91 -12.75
N ALA A 417 -59.69 7.18 -13.01
CA ALA A 417 -60.65 8.25 -13.23
C ALA A 417 -61.73 7.93 -14.29
N PRO A 418 -61.44 7.31 -15.45
CA PRO A 418 -62.50 6.97 -16.41
C PRO A 418 -63.37 5.76 -15.99
N VAL A 419 -62.86 4.87 -15.12
CA VAL A 419 -63.59 3.67 -14.67
C VAL A 419 -64.49 3.98 -13.47
N PHE A 420 -64.01 4.83 -12.56
CA PHE A 420 -64.72 5.16 -11.32
C PHE A 420 -65.25 6.59 -11.28
N GLY A 421 -64.82 7.48 -12.17
CA GLY A 421 -65.27 8.88 -12.24
C GLY A 421 -66.78 9.03 -12.42
N PRO A 422 -67.45 8.27 -13.32
CA PRO A 422 -68.90 8.30 -13.45
C PRO A 422 -69.59 7.78 -12.19
N SER A 423 -69.11 6.69 -11.60
CA SER A 423 -69.74 6.04 -10.44
C SER A 423 -69.56 6.84 -9.14
N VAL A 424 -68.39 7.44 -8.94
CA VAL A 424 -68.11 8.36 -7.83
C VAL A 424 -68.87 9.68 -8.04
N GLY A 425 -68.91 10.21 -9.27
CA GLY A 425 -69.70 11.39 -9.62
C GLY A 425 -71.20 11.19 -9.40
N ILE A 426 -71.74 10.02 -9.76
CA ILE A 426 -73.14 9.66 -9.51
C ILE A 426 -73.40 9.46 -8.02
N ALA A 427 -72.52 8.78 -7.28
CA ALA A 427 -72.67 8.62 -5.83
C ALA A 427 -72.69 9.98 -5.12
N PHE A 428 -71.81 10.89 -5.52
CA PHE A 428 -71.76 12.24 -4.99
C PHE A 428 -73.01 13.06 -5.37
N ALA A 429 -73.44 12.99 -6.63
CA ALA A 429 -74.67 13.63 -7.11
C ALA A 429 -75.93 13.13 -6.39
N LEU A 430 -76.00 11.82 -6.09
CA LEU A 430 -77.10 11.23 -5.32
C LEU A 430 -77.08 11.69 -3.85
N THR A 431 -75.91 11.75 -3.22
CA THR A 431 -75.79 12.30 -1.85
C THR A 431 -76.15 13.79 -1.79
N ALA A 432 -75.72 14.58 -2.77
CA ALA A 432 -76.05 16.00 -2.88
C ALA A 432 -77.55 16.22 -3.18
N CYS A 433 -78.16 15.37 -4.02
CA CYS A 433 -79.60 15.40 -4.32
C CYS A 433 -80.44 15.05 -3.09
N LEU A 434 -80.05 14.02 -2.32
CA LEU A 434 -80.71 13.64 -1.07
C LEU A 434 -80.59 14.72 0.00
N ALA A 435 -79.43 15.39 0.09
CA ALA A 435 -79.23 16.53 0.98
C ALA A 435 -80.07 17.76 0.55
N GLY A 436 -80.07 18.10 -0.74
CA GLY A 436 -80.84 19.21 -1.31
C GLY A 436 -82.36 19.03 -1.24
N ARG A 437 -82.85 17.78 -1.32
CA ARG A 437 -84.28 17.44 -1.16
C ARG A 437 -84.85 17.88 0.19
N ARG A 438 -84.04 17.88 1.26
CA ARG A 438 -84.46 18.37 2.58
C ARG A 438 -84.61 19.89 2.64
N VAL A 439 -83.92 20.63 1.78
CA VAL A 439 -83.84 22.09 1.83
C VAL A 439 -84.74 22.77 0.78
N PHE A 440 -84.83 22.22 -0.43
CA PHE A 440 -85.49 22.87 -1.57
C PHE A 440 -86.64 22.06 -2.21
N GLY A 441 -87.01 20.92 -1.61
CA GLY A 441 -87.98 19.98 -2.19
C GLY A 441 -87.42 19.15 -3.36
N LEU A 442 -88.22 18.21 -3.84
CA LEU A 442 -87.80 17.16 -4.80
C LEU A 442 -87.27 17.72 -6.13
N ALA A 443 -87.94 18.71 -6.70
CA ALA A 443 -87.57 19.29 -7.99
C ALA A 443 -86.27 20.12 -7.91
N GLY A 444 -86.09 20.89 -6.83
CA GLY A 444 -84.87 21.67 -6.60
C GLY A 444 -83.64 20.80 -6.31
N GLY A 445 -83.82 19.71 -5.56
CA GLY A 445 -82.74 18.76 -5.25
C GLY A 445 -82.19 18.04 -6.49
N MET A 446 -83.04 17.69 -7.46
CA MET A 446 -82.59 17.06 -8.71
C MET A 446 -81.77 18.01 -9.59
N ILE A 447 -82.16 19.28 -9.68
CA ILE A 447 -81.45 20.28 -10.50
C ILE A 447 -80.06 20.55 -9.91
N VAL A 448 -79.96 20.74 -8.59
CA VAL A 448 -78.68 20.97 -7.91
C VAL A 448 -77.76 19.75 -8.05
N GLY A 449 -78.29 18.53 -7.86
CA GLY A 449 -77.52 17.30 -8.00
C GLY A 449 -77.02 17.04 -9.43
N LEU A 450 -77.82 17.37 -10.45
CA LEU A 450 -77.46 17.16 -11.86
C LEU A 450 -76.42 18.19 -12.33
N VAL A 451 -76.58 19.47 -11.95
CA VAL A 451 -75.59 20.51 -12.29
C VAL A 451 -74.25 20.22 -11.64
N PHE A 452 -74.21 19.95 -10.33
CA PHE A 452 -72.95 19.66 -9.63
C PHE A 452 -72.32 18.34 -10.08
N GLY A 453 -73.12 17.30 -10.31
CA GLY A 453 -72.65 16.00 -10.78
C GLY A 453 -72.01 16.07 -12.17
N VAL A 454 -72.60 16.83 -13.09
CA VAL A 454 -72.06 17.03 -14.44
C VAL A 454 -70.81 17.91 -14.42
N THR A 455 -70.78 19.00 -13.63
CA THR A 455 -69.57 19.85 -13.52
C THR A 455 -68.40 19.13 -12.86
N PHE A 456 -68.65 18.30 -11.85
CA PHE A 456 -67.60 17.55 -11.18
C PHE A 456 -67.13 16.36 -12.04
N GLY A 457 -68.05 15.70 -12.75
CA GLY A 457 -67.73 14.67 -13.73
C GLY A 457 -66.91 15.17 -14.91
N LEU A 458 -67.16 16.40 -15.39
CA LEU A 458 -66.37 17.06 -16.44
C LEU A 458 -65.02 17.60 -15.95
N ALA A 459 -64.86 17.88 -14.66
CA ALA A 459 -63.57 18.29 -14.08
C ALA A 459 -62.63 17.11 -13.80
N LEU A 460 -63.16 15.88 -13.78
CA LEU A 460 -62.45 14.62 -13.55
C LEU A 460 -62.20 13.79 -14.82
N ALA A 461 -62.83 14.16 -15.95
CA ALA A 461 -62.57 13.63 -17.29
C ALA A 461 -61.53 14.50 -18.00
#